data_AF-A0A645FUD6-F1
#
_entry.id   AF-A0A645FUD6-F1
#
_cell.length_a   1.000
_cell.length_b   1.000
_cell.length_c   1.000
_cell.angle_alpha   90.00
_cell.angle_beta   90.00
_cell.angle_gamma   90.00
#
_symmetry.space_group_name_H-M   'P 1'
#
loop_
_entity.id
_entity.type
_entity.pdbx_description
1 polymer ?
#
loop_
_entity_poly.entity_id
_entity_poly.type
_entity_poly.pdbx_seq_one_letter_code
_entity_poly.pdbx_strand_id
1 'polypeptide(L)'
;MIALANELIRYCFQKPDAERLAHLYDELLQCAIIHFEHEEAILREFAYPKYEAHKEVHSILVSRFAELRHSLSCRELSSLDLAKYVIQEVVVGHIIKDDFEFFTLFDGMK
;
A
#
# COMPACT_ATOMS: atom_id res chain seq x y z
N MET A 1 -4.91 -7.47 1.14
CA MET A 1 -4.64 -6.08 0.74
C MET A 1 -5.56 -5.57 -0.38
N ILE A 2 -5.54 -6.12 -1.60
CA ILE A 2 -6.32 -5.59 -2.75
C ILE A 2 -7.83 -5.42 -2.48
N ALA A 3 -8.46 -6.35 -1.76
CA ALA A 3 -9.88 -6.25 -1.42
C ALA A 3 -10.19 -5.00 -0.57
N LEU A 4 -9.35 -4.70 0.42
CA LEU A 4 -9.45 -3.51 1.28
C LEU A 4 -9.17 -2.23 0.49
N ALA A 5 -8.14 -2.24 -0.37
CA ALA A 5 -7.87 -1.10 -1.25
C ALA A 5 -9.07 -0.79 -2.15
N ASN A 6 -9.68 -1.81 -2.74
CA ASN A 6 -10.88 -1.66 -3.55
C ASN A 6 -12.09 -1.17 -2.74
N GLU A 7 -12.26 -1.63 -1.50
CA GLU A 7 -13.33 -1.14 -0.62
C GLU A 7 -13.16 0.34 -0.30
N LEU A 8 -11.96 0.76 0.12
CA LEU A 8 -11.64 2.14 0.40
C LEU A 8 -11.84 3.04 -0.83
N ILE A 9 -11.33 2.62 -1.99
CA ILE A 9 -11.50 3.35 -3.25
C ILE A 9 -12.99 3.54 -3.55
N ARG A 10 -13.80 2.48 -3.51
CA ARG A 10 -15.25 2.59 -3.73
C ARG A 10 -15.89 3.56 -2.74
N TYR A 11 -15.50 3.51 -1.47
CA TYR A 11 -16.05 4.39 -0.44
C TYR A 11 -15.73 5.87 -0.70
N CYS A 12 -14.52 6.17 -1.17
CA CYS A 12 -14.10 7.53 -1.51
C CYS A 12 -14.94 8.20 -2.60
N PHE A 13 -15.46 7.43 -3.56
CA PHE A 13 -16.30 7.92 -4.67
C PHE A 13 -17.79 8.10 -4.30
N GLN A 14 -18.18 7.79 -3.07
CA GLN A 14 -19.55 7.98 -2.57
C GLN A 14 -19.66 9.31 -1.80
N LYS A 15 -20.51 9.34 -0.75
CA LYS A 15 -20.54 10.40 0.27
C LYS A 15 -19.95 9.85 1.57
N PRO A 16 -18.61 9.69 1.65
CA PRO A 16 -17.98 9.06 2.80
C PRO A 16 -18.16 9.93 4.05
N ASP A 17 -18.52 9.29 5.16
CA ASP A 17 -18.31 9.87 6.48
C ASP A 17 -16.83 9.74 6.89
N ALA A 18 -16.34 10.70 7.68
CA ALA A 18 -14.93 10.79 8.02
C ALA A 18 -14.45 9.64 8.93
N GLU A 19 -15.32 9.11 9.80
CA GLU A 19 -14.97 8.08 10.76
C GLU A 19 -14.78 6.73 10.07
N ARG A 20 -15.75 6.32 9.24
CA ARG A 20 -15.63 5.08 8.45
C ARG A 20 -14.48 5.15 7.47
N LEU A 21 -14.25 6.31 6.84
CA LEU A 21 -13.12 6.48 5.92
C LEU A 21 -11.79 6.32 6.64
N ALA A 22 -11.64 6.91 7.83
CA ALA A 22 -10.45 6.74 8.66
C ALA A 22 -10.27 5.28 9.12
N HIS A 23 -11.34 4.59 9.49
CA HIS A 23 -11.26 3.17 9.88
C HIS A 23 -10.81 2.28 8.71
N LEU A 24 -11.41 2.42 7.52
CA LEU A 24 -11.00 1.68 6.33
C LEU A 24 -9.55 1.98 5.94
N TYR A 25 -9.12 3.22 6.12
CA TYR A 25 -7.75 3.63 5.90
C TYR A 25 -6.78 2.93 6.85
N ASP A 26 -7.10 2.92 8.15
CA ASP A 26 -6.26 2.30 9.18
C ASP A 26 -6.17 0.78 8.97
N GLU A 27 -7.27 0.13 8.56
CA GLU A 27 -7.28 -1.29 8.15
C GLU A 27 -6.38 -1.55 6.93
N LEU A 28 -6.44 -0.68 5.92
CA LEU A 28 -5.58 -0.80 4.74
C LEU A 28 -4.11 -0.62 5.10
N LEU A 29 -3.76 0.39 5.90
CA LEU A 29 -2.39 0.64 6.35
C LEU A 29 -1.83 -0.55 7.12
N GLN A 30 -2.58 -1.09 8.08
CA GLN A 30 -2.15 -2.26 8.84
C GLN A 30 -1.94 -3.48 7.94
N CYS A 31 -2.84 -3.70 6.97
CA CYS A 31 -2.70 -4.79 6.01
C CYS A 31 -1.48 -4.59 5.10
N ALA A 32 -1.15 -3.35 4.72
CA ALA A 32 0.02 -3.04 3.89
C ALA A 32 1.33 -3.26 4.64
N ILE A 33 1.42 -2.86 5.91
CA ILE A 33 2.61 -3.11 6.75
C ILE A 33 2.88 -4.61 6.86
N ILE A 34 1.86 -5.42 7.14
CA ILE A 34 2.00 -6.88 7.23
C ILE A 34 2.42 -7.48 5.88
N HIS A 35 1.89 -6.97 4.76
CA HIS A 35 2.29 -7.37 3.42
C HIS A 35 3.79 -7.10 3.18
N PHE A 36 4.24 -5.88 3.45
CA PHE A 36 5.64 -5.47 3.28
C PHE A 36 6.59 -6.30 4.15
N GLU A 37 6.24 -6.55 5.42
CA GLU A 37 7.05 -7.37 6.33
C GLU A 37 7.23 -8.80 5.82
N HIS A 38 6.17 -9.41 5.29
CA HIS A 38 6.25 -10.75 4.71
C HIS A 38 7.10 -10.78 3.44
N GLU A 39 6.92 -9.81 2.54
CA GLU A 39 7.72 -9.74 1.32
C GLU A 39 9.19 -9.50 1.63
N GLU A 40 9.51 -8.56 2.52
CA GLU A 40 10.90 -8.28 2.92
C GLU A 40 11.57 -9.52 3.53
N ALA A 41 10.83 -10.31 4.32
CA ALA A 41 11.35 -11.57 4.85
C ALA A 41 11.72 -12.55 3.72
N ILE A 42 10.82 -12.74 2.75
CA ILE A 42 11.04 -13.62 1.60
C ILE A 42 12.20 -13.09 0.73
N LEU A 43 12.18 -11.83 0.35
CA LEU A 43 13.21 -11.24 -0.52
C LEU A 43 14.60 -11.30 0.11
N ARG A 44 14.68 -11.14 1.43
CA ARG A 44 15.93 -11.33 2.19
C ARG A 44 16.37 -12.80 2.20
N GLU A 45 15.45 -13.74 2.42
CA GLU A 45 15.73 -15.18 2.43
C GLU A 45 16.31 -15.65 1.08
N PHE A 46 15.74 -15.16 -0.02
CA PHE A 46 16.20 -15.50 -1.38
C PHE A 46 17.35 -14.62 -1.89
N ALA A 47 17.92 -13.75 -1.04
CA ALA A 47 18.99 -12.83 -1.41
C ALA A 47 18.70 -12.02 -2.68
N TYR A 48 17.46 -11.51 -2.80
CA TYR A 48 17.02 -10.76 -3.97
C TYR A 48 17.94 -9.54 -4.21
N PRO A 49 18.55 -9.38 -5.40
CA PRO A 49 19.54 -8.33 -5.62
C PRO A 49 19.05 -6.90 -5.39
N LYS A 50 17.74 -6.65 -5.55
CA LYS A 50 17.13 -5.32 -5.34
C LYS A 50 16.44 -5.17 -3.98
N TYR A 51 16.68 -6.06 -3.03
CA TYR A 51 16.02 -6.07 -1.71
C TYR A 51 16.03 -4.70 -1.01
N GLU A 52 17.19 -4.04 -0.89
CA GLU A 52 17.28 -2.75 -0.20
C GLU A 52 16.50 -1.64 -0.92
N ALA A 53 16.47 -1.66 -2.25
CA ALA A 53 15.68 -0.71 -3.02
C ALA A 53 14.17 -0.95 -2.84
N HIS A 54 13.73 -2.20 -2.80
CA HIS A 54 12.34 -2.58 -2.56
C HIS A 54 11.87 -2.14 -1.17
N LYS A 55 12.69 -2.42 -0.14
CA LYS A 55 12.43 -1.99 1.24
C LYS A 55 12.36 -0.47 1.40
N GLU A 56 13.17 0.29 0.65
CA GLU A 56 13.09 1.74 0.65
C GLU A 56 11.74 2.23 0.11
N VAL A 57 11.23 1.61 -0.96
CA VAL A 57 9.88 1.89 -1.48
C VAL A 57 8.81 1.65 -0.41
N HIS A 58 8.87 0.53 0.31
CA HIS A 58 7.95 0.26 1.42
C HIS A 58 8.02 1.35 2.50
N SER A 59 9.24 1.74 2.89
CA SER A 59 9.47 2.75 3.93
C SER A 59 8.89 4.12 3.53
N ILE A 60 9.03 4.49 2.25
CA ILE A 60 8.42 5.69 1.67
C ILE A 60 6.90 5.60 1.70
N LEU A 61 6.30 4.48 1.27
CA LEU A 61 4.85 4.29 1.28
C LEU A 61 4.27 4.37 2.69
N VAL A 62 4.89 3.71 3.68
CA VAL A 62 4.45 3.78 5.09
C VAL A 62 4.52 5.21 5.62
N SER A 63 5.60 5.93 5.32
CA SER A 63 5.76 7.33 5.74
C SER A 63 4.68 8.22 5.12
N ARG A 64 4.39 8.04 3.82
CA ARG A 64 3.30 8.74 3.13
C ARG A 64 1.93 8.38 3.68
N PHE A 65 1.70 7.13 4.08
CA PHE A 65 0.46 6.77 4.76
C PHE A 65 0.33 7.48 6.12
N ALA A 66 1.42 7.67 6.89
CA ALA A 66 1.33 8.43 8.13
C ALA A 66 0.93 9.90 7.88
N GLU A 67 1.53 10.53 6.85
CA GLU A 67 1.20 11.91 6.44
C GLU A 67 -0.26 12.05 5.99
N LEU A 68 -0.72 11.17 5.09
CA LEU A 68 -2.09 11.21 4.57
C LEU A 68 -3.12 10.96 5.68
N ARG A 69 -2.80 10.11 6.67
CA ARG A 69 -3.67 9.88 7.83
C ARG A 69 -3.86 11.14 8.67
N HIS A 70 -2.78 11.90 8.84
CA HIS A 70 -2.81 13.18 9.53
C HIS A 70 -3.65 14.19 8.75
N SER A 71 -3.41 14.36 7.45
CA SER A 71 -4.17 15.28 6.59
C SER A 71 -5.66 14.91 6.50
N LEU A 72 -6.00 13.61 6.54
CA LEU A 72 -7.38 13.13 6.60
C LEU A 72 -8.06 13.57 7.91
N SER A 73 -7.35 13.51 9.04
CA SER A 73 -7.87 13.95 10.34
C SER A 73 -8.08 15.47 10.41
N CYS A 74 -7.23 16.25 9.75
CA CYS A 74 -7.34 17.71 9.65
C CYS A 74 -8.34 18.18 8.57
N ARG A 75 -8.94 17.25 7.80
CA ARG A 75 -9.80 17.53 6.62
C ARG A 75 -9.10 18.32 5.52
N GLU A 76 -7.78 18.21 5.44
CA GLU A 76 -6.94 18.86 4.42
C GLU A 76 -6.77 17.99 3.17
N LEU A 77 -7.11 16.70 3.28
CA LEU A 77 -7.10 15.73 2.19
C LEU A 77 -8.53 15.38 1.77
N SER A 78 -8.83 15.47 0.47
CA SER A 78 -10.12 15.00 -0.05
C SER A 78 -10.14 13.47 -0.17
N SER A 79 -11.32 12.85 -0.08
CA SER A 79 -11.47 11.41 -0.31
C SER A 79 -11.03 11.00 -1.73
N LEU A 80 -11.21 11.89 -2.72
CA LEU A 80 -10.78 11.67 -4.10
C LEU A 80 -9.25 11.66 -4.23
N ASP A 81 -8.56 12.55 -3.53
CA ASP A 81 -7.09 12.57 -3.52
C ASP A 81 -6.53 11.32 -2.82
N LEU A 82 -7.17 10.88 -1.74
CA LEU A 82 -6.85 9.61 -1.10
C LEU A 82 -7.02 8.43 -2.07
N ALA A 83 -8.16 8.36 -2.77
CA ALA A 83 -8.40 7.30 -3.75
C ALA A 83 -7.34 7.32 -4.87
N LYS A 84 -7.00 8.51 -5.36
CA LYS A 84 -5.96 8.69 -6.38
C LYS A 84 -4.61 8.17 -5.89
N TYR A 85 -4.22 8.51 -4.66
CA TYR A 85 -2.97 8.02 -4.07
C TYR A 85 -2.94 6.49 -3.97
N VAL A 86 -3.99 5.87 -3.42
CA VAL A 86 -4.05 4.41 -3.28
C VAL A 86 -4.01 3.72 -4.65
N ILE A 87 -4.69 4.25 -5.66
CA ILE A 87 -4.64 3.69 -7.02
C ILE A 87 -3.23 3.81 -7.61
N GLN A 88 -2.66 5.01 -7.61
CA GLN A 88 -1.44 5.30 -8.38
C GLN A 88 -0.18 4.78 -7.70
N GLU A 89 -0.02 5.03 -6.41
CA GLU A 89 1.23 4.74 -5.70
C GLU A 89 1.23 3.34 -5.12
N VAL A 90 0.11 2.90 -4.54
CA VAL A 90 0.03 1.60 -3.85
C VAL A 90 -0.28 0.48 -4.84
N VAL A 91 -1.39 0.57 -5.57
CA VAL A 91 -1.82 -0.53 -6.44
C VAL A 91 -1.01 -0.58 -7.73
N VAL A 92 -0.96 0.52 -8.48
CA VAL A 92 -0.29 0.55 -9.78
C VAL A 92 1.21 0.68 -9.63
N GLY A 93 1.67 1.57 -8.75
CA GLY A 93 3.09 1.83 -8.49
C GLY A 93 3.74 0.60 -7.89
N HIS A 94 3.36 0.27 -6.67
CA HIS A 94 4.03 -0.78 -5.92
C HIS A 94 3.59 -2.20 -6.31
N ILE A 95 2.32 -2.57 -6.11
CA ILE A 95 1.88 -3.97 -6.28
C ILE A 95 2.09 -4.46 -7.72
N ILE A 96 1.72 -3.65 -8.72
CA ILE A 96 1.75 -4.12 -10.11
C ILE A 96 3.14 -3.99 -10.74
N LYS A 97 3.89 -2.92 -10.46
CA LYS A 97 5.20 -2.72 -11.10
C LYS A 97 6.33 -3.31 -10.28
N ASP A 98 6.39 -3.04 -8.98
CA ASP A 98 7.53 -3.40 -8.15
C ASP A 98 7.44 -4.88 -7.72
N ASP A 99 6.30 -5.32 -7.18
CA ASP A 99 6.20 -6.69 -6.63
C ASP A 99 6.33 -7.77 -7.72
N PHE A 100 5.82 -7.46 -8.92
CA PHE A 100 5.89 -8.38 -10.04
C PHE A 100 7.31 -8.58 -10.55
N GLU A 101 8.26 -7.67 -10.28
CA GLU A 101 9.65 -7.83 -10.73
C GLU A 101 10.31 -9.06 -10.09
N PHE A 102 10.00 -9.35 -8.83
CA PHE A 102 10.65 -10.44 -8.09
C PHE A 102 9.95 -11.79 -8.26
N PHE A 103 8.81 -11.87 -8.97
CA PHE A 103 8.12 -13.15 -9.21
C PHE A 103 9.01 -14.17 -9.94
N THR A 104 9.93 -13.67 -10.78
CA THR A 104 10.92 -14.49 -11.48
C THR A 104 11.88 -15.24 -10.54
N LEU A 105 12.02 -14.83 -9.28
CA LEU A 105 12.79 -15.57 -8.27
C LEU A 105 12.21 -16.95 -7.98
N PHE A 106 10.90 -17.11 -8.23
CA PHE A 106 10.19 -18.34 -7.95
C PHE A 106 10.06 -19.23 -9.19
N ASP A 107 10.60 -18.80 -10.34
CA ASP A 107 10.63 -19.59 -11.56
C ASP A 107 11.49 -20.85 -11.35
N GLY A 108 10.84 -22.02 -11.35
CA GLY A 108 11.51 -23.31 -11.20
C GLY A 108 11.39 -23.94 -9.80
N MET A 109 10.77 -23.26 -8.83
CA MET A 109 10.30 -23.91 -7.60
C MET A 109 8.98 -24.62 -7.87
N LYS A 110 9.06 -25.88 -8.30
CA LYS A 110 7.94 -26.83 -8.35
C LYS A 110 8.04 -27.83 -7.21
#